data_AF-A0A3B0VBW6-F1
#
_entry.id   AF-A0A3B0VBW6-F1
#
_cell.length_a   1.000
_cell.length_b   1.000
_cell.length_c   1.000
_cell.angle_alpha   90.00
_cell.angle_beta   90.00
_cell.angle_gamma   90.00
#
_symmetry.space_group_name_H-M   'P 1'
#
loop_
_entity.id
_entity.type
_entity.pdbx_description
1 polymer ?
#
loop_
_entity_poly.entity_id
_entity_poly.type
_entity_poly.pdbx_seq_one_letter_code
_entity_poly.pdbx_strand_id
1 'polypeptide(L)'
;WRYCGSELFWFLSSFTVFSAMAVAMGGYFRPHYFIFILPAVALLAGLPFLFLSGIMANRGRIMQYGLPVALLIVFIGASLYNQRHFLWESTPEAVVRETYWPNPFVESLAVGNYLRTHAKKNDRLMVFGSEPQLYFYSGLKSASGYIYMYPLMENQPFARTMQRELIKEVELAKPQYLVMVNISYSWLRRRTSNPLIFNWLPGYLKKYKRVGMVEIYQNQSRYSWLPTVVWPPSSPYWIEIMRRKSDR
;
A
#
# COMPACT_ATOMS: atom_id res chain seq x y z
N TRP A 1 -24.70 30.72 -26.47
CA TRP A 1 -23.74 30.55 -25.35
C TRP A 1 -23.93 31.50 -24.17
N ARG A 2 -24.70 32.60 -24.27
CA ARG A 2 -24.98 33.51 -23.13
C ARG A 2 -25.86 32.94 -22.00
N TYR A 3 -26.60 31.85 -22.23
CA TYR A 3 -27.51 31.24 -21.23
C TYR A 3 -26.91 30.08 -20.42
N CYS A 4 -25.72 29.58 -20.76
CA CYS A 4 -25.13 28.40 -20.10
C CYS A 4 -24.19 28.76 -18.92
N GLY A 5 -23.94 30.05 -18.69
CA GLY A 5 -22.92 30.52 -17.75
C GLY A 5 -23.28 30.28 -16.28
N SER A 6 -24.55 30.49 -15.90
CA SER A 6 -25.00 30.35 -14.51
C SER A 6 -25.06 28.89 -14.07
N GLU A 7 -25.68 28.00 -14.85
CA GLU A 7 -25.79 26.58 -14.51
C GLU A 7 -24.42 25.88 -14.44
N LEU A 8 -23.56 26.14 -15.43
CA LEU A 8 -22.19 25.60 -15.42
C LEU A 8 -21.39 26.15 -14.24
N PHE A 9 -21.51 27.44 -13.93
CA PHE A 9 -20.88 28.04 -12.77
C PHE A 9 -21.36 27.39 -11.47
N TRP A 10 -22.68 27.24 -11.29
CA TRP A 10 -23.24 26.61 -10.09
C TRP A 10 -22.84 25.15 -9.97
N PHE A 11 -22.85 24.41 -11.07
CA PHE A 11 -22.39 23.02 -11.09
C PHE A 11 -20.91 22.92 -10.71
N LEU A 12 -20.01 23.64 -11.39
CA LEU A 12 -18.58 23.58 -11.10
C LEU A 12 -18.26 24.05 -9.68
N SER A 13 -18.91 25.12 -9.21
CA SER A 13 -18.70 25.65 -7.87
C SER A 13 -19.17 24.67 -6.81
N SER A 14 -20.41 24.17 -6.92
CA SER A 14 -20.95 23.20 -5.97
C SER A 14 -20.16 21.89 -5.99
N PHE A 15 -19.85 21.35 -7.17
CA PHE A 15 -19.06 20.13 -7.31
C PHE A 15 -17.67 20.27 -6.67
N THR A 16 -16.98 21.38 -6.93
CA THR A 16 -15.66 21.65 -6.32
C THR A 16 -15.77 21.77 -4.80
N VAL A 17 -16.76 22.48 -4.28
CA VAL A 17 -16.98 22.63 -2.84
C VAL A 17 -17.27 21.28 -2.19
N PHE A 18 -18.19 20.48 -2.74
CA PHE A 18 -18.52 19.17 -2.18
C PHE A 18 -17.36 18.18 -2.30
N SER A 19 -16.59 18.20 -3.39
CA SER A 19 -15.35 17.44 -3.52
C SER A 19 -14.32 17.82 -2.45
N ALA A 20 -14.12 19.12 -2.19
CA ALA A 20 -13.21 19.58 -1.15
C ALA A 20 -13.71 19.21 0.26
N MET A 21 -15.01 19.29 0.51
CA MET A 21 -15.63 18.83 1.75
C MET A 21 -15.42 17.32 1.96
N ALA A 22 -15.50 16.51 0.89
CA ALA A 22 -15.23 15.08 0.96
C ALA A 22 -13.78 14.78 1.39
N VAL A 23 -12.80 15.56 0.93
CA VAL A 23 -11.41 15.48 1.39
C VAL A 23 -11.30 15.79 2.89
N ALA A 24 -12.05 16.79 3.36
CA ALA A 24 -11.97 17.30 4.74
C ALA A 24 -12.82 16.52 5.75
N MET A 25 -13.77 15.69 5.31
CA MET A 25 -14.78 15.03 6.17
C MET A 25 -14.16 14.20 7.31
N GLY A 26 -13.00 13.58 7.07
CA GLY A 26 -12.31 12.79 8.08
C GLY A 26 -11.63 13.62 9.19
N GLY A 27 -11.42 14.93 8.99
CA GLY A 27 -10.66 15.78 9.92
C GLY A 27 -9.15 15.51 9.95
N TYR A 28 -8.66 14.60 9.10
CA TYR A 28 -7.24 14.31 8.91
C TYR A 28 -6.95 14.14 7.41
N PHE A 29 -5.84 14.70 6.93
CA PHE A 29 -5.51 14.71 5.50
C PHE A 29 -4.52 13.60 5.17
N ARG A 30 -4.90 12.75 4.22
CA ARG A 30 -4.04 11.71 3.64
C ARG A 30 -3.92 11.92 2.14
N PRO A 31 -2.76 11.63 1.52
CA PRO A 31 -2.59 11.83 0.08
C PRO A 31 -3.70 11.20 -0.77
N HIS A 32 -4.16 9.99 -0.42
CA HIS A 32 -5.22 9.31 -1.17
C HIS A 32 -6.62 9.94 -1.00
N TYR A 33 -6.84 10.84 -0.03
CA TYR A 33 -8.12 11.56 0.10
C TYR A 33 -8.30 12.58 -1.02
N PHE A 34 -7.21 13.11 -1.56
CA PHE A 34 -7.26 14.07 -2.66
C PHE A 34 -7.78 13.46 -3.96
N ILE A 35 -8.00 12.14 -4.03
CA ILE A 35 -8.69 11.54 -5.18
C ILE A 35 -10.10 12.13 -5.38
N PHE A 36 -10.76 12.59 -4.31
CA PHE A 36 -12.09 13.19 -4.40
C PHE A 36 -12.12 14.56 -5.10
N ILE A 37 -11.00 15.29 -5.12
CA ILE A 37 -10.91 16.60 -5.77
C ILE A 37 -10.43 16.51 -7.22
N LEU A 38 -9.82 15.40 -7.63
CA LEU A 38 -9.27 15.24 -8.98
C LEU A 38 -10.29 15.48 -10.10
N PRO A 39 -11.53 14.95 -10.05
CA PRO A 39 -12.52 15.22 -11.09
C PRO A 39 -12.89 16.71 -11.19
N ALA A 40 -12.99 17.41 -10.06
CA ALA A 40 -13.32 18.83 -10.02
C ALA A 40 -12.18 19.66 -10.65
N VAL A 41 -10.93 19.35 -10.29
CA VAL A 41 -9.75 19.99 -10.91
C VAL A 41 -9.69 19.72 -12.41
N ALA A 42 -9.98 18.50 -12.86
CA ALA A 42 -10.00 18.17 -14.29
C ALA A 42 -11.06 18.97 -15.07
N LEU A 43 -12.26 19.14 -14.51
CA LEU A 43 -13.31 19.97 -15.12
C LEU A 43 -12.93 21.45 -15.17
N LEU A 44 -12.39 21.99 -14.08
CA LEU A 44 -11.91 23.37 -14.02
C LEU A 44 -10.75 23.61 -15.00
N ALA A 45 -9.85 22.63 -15.17
CA ALA A 45 -8.75 22.70 -16.13
C ALA A 45 -9.23 22.75 -17.59
N GLY A 46 -10.48 22.38 -17.88
CA GLY A 46 -11.11 22.54 -19.19
C GLY A 46 -11.55 23.98 -19.52
N LEU A 47 -11.78 24.82 -18.51
CA LEU A 47 -12.31 26.18 -18.69
C LEU A 47 -11.44 27.09 -19.57
N PRO A 48 -10.10 27.12 -19.44
CA PRO A 48 -9.25 27.94 -20.30
C PRO A 48 -9.40 27.60 -21.79
N PHE A 49 -9.59 26.33 -22.13
CA PHE A 49 -9.78 25.88 -23.51
C PHE A 49 -11.14 26.33 -24.06
N LEU A 50 -12.19 26.27 -23.23
CA LEU A 50 -13.51 26.82 -23.58
C LEU A 50 -13.45 28.33 -23.80
N PHE A 51 -12.75 29.05 -22.94
CA PHE A 51 -12.57 30.50 -23.06
C PHE A 51 -11.78 30.87 -24.32
N LEU A 52 -10.70 30.15 -24.61
CA LEU A 52 -9.91 30.34 -25.82
C LEU A 52 -10.75 30.09 -27.08
N SER A 53 -11.61 29.06 -27.08
CA SER A 53 -12.54 28.82 -28.18
C SER A 53 -13.48 30.01 -28.41
N GLY A 54 -13.97 30.62 -27.33
CA GLY A 54 -14.79 31.84 -27.39
C GLY A 54 -14.06 33.03 -28.01
N ILE A 55 -12.80 33.27 -27.63
CA ILE A 55 -11.98 34.36 -28.22
C ILE A 55 -11.77 34.13 -29.72
N MET A 56 -11.58 32.88 -30.13
CA MET A 56 -11.31 32.51 -31.52
C MET A 56 -12.56 32.37 -32.39
N ALA A 57 -13.76 32.64 -31.86
CA ALA A 57 -15.04 32.43 -32.56
C ALA A 57 -15.12 33.16 -33.91
N ASN A 58 -14.54 34.36 -34.02
CA ASN A 58 -14.58 35.17 -35.24
C ASN A 58 -13.46 34.84 -36.25
N ARG A 59 -12.60 33.86 -35.94
CA ARG A 59 -11.42 33.49 -36.76
C ARG A 59 -11.66 32.23 -37.62
N GLY A 60 -12.91 31.79 -37.74
CA GLY A 60 -13.32 30.59 -38.48
C GLY A 60 -13.27 29.30 -37.65
N ARG A 61 -14.05 28.28 -38.08
CA ARG A 61 -14.25 27.03 -37.30
C ARG A 61 -12.96 26.29 -36.97
N ILE A 62 -12.00 26.28 -37.90
CA ILE A 62 -10.70 25.62 -37.70
C ILE A 62 -9.94 26.28 -36.55
N MET A 63 -9.91 27.61 -36.48
CA MET A 63 -9.21 28.33 -35.41
C MET A 63 -9.99 28.27 -34.08
N GLN A 64 -11.33 28.35 -34.15
CA GLN A 64 -12.22 28.30 -32.99
C GLN A 64 -12.09 27.00 -32.18
N TYR A 65 -11.96 25.86 -32.84
CA TYR A 65 -11.91 24.56 -32.17
C TYR A 65 -10.55 23.87 -32.29
N GLY A 66 -9.85 24.04 -33.42
CA GLY A 66 -8.58 23.37 -33.67
C GLY A 66 -7.46 23.85 -32.76
N LEU A 67 -7.34 25.15 -32.48
CA LEU A 67 -6.29 25.68 -31.61
C LEU A 67 -6.46 25.20 -30.14
N PRO A 68 -7.63 25.33 -29.49
CA PRO A 68 -7.83 24.77 -28.15
C PRO A 68 -7.57 23.26 -28.07
N VAL A 69 -8.07 22.49 -29.05
CA VAL A 69 -7.85 21.03 -29.09
C VAL A 69 -6.38 20.69 -29.28
N ALA A 70 -5.67 21.38 -30.17
CA ALA A 70 -4.24 21.18 -30.37
C ALA A 70 -3.43 21.47 -29.10
N LEU A 71 -3.74 22.57 -28.39
CA LEU A 71 -3.10 22.88 -27.12
C LEU A 71 -3.40 21.83 -26.05
N LEU A 72 -4.64 21.36 -25.96
CA LEU A 72 -5.02 20.29 -25.04
C LEU A 72 -4.21 19.01 -25.33
N ILE A 73 -4.09 18.63 -26.61
CA ILE A 73 -3.27 17.48 -27.04
C ILE A 73 -1.80 17.70 -26.65
N VAL A 74 -1.25 18.91 -26.82
CA VAL A 74 0.12 19.22 -26.42
C VAL A 74 0.30 19.07 -24.91
N PHE A 75 -0.61 19.57 -24.08
CA PHE A 75 -0.51 19.44 -22.63
C PHE A 75 -0.65 17.99 -22.16
N ILE A 76 -1.62 17.25 -22.71
CA ILE A 76 -1.77 15.82 -22.42
C ILE A 76 -0.51 15.07 -22.86
N GLY A 77 -0.03 15.32 -24.09
CA GLY A 77 1.17 14.71 -24.63
C GLY A 77 2.42 14.99 -23.78
N ALA A 78 2.60 16.24 -23.33
CA ALA A 78 3.68 16.62 -22.42
C ALA A 78 3.57 15.91 -21.06
N SER A 79 2.35 15.80 -20.49
CA SER A 79 2.12 15.08 -19.24
C SER A 79 2.43 13.58 -19.37
N LEU A 80 1.95 12.94 -20.44
CA LEU A 80 2.23 11.52 -20.72
C LEU A 80 3.72 11.31 -20.94
N TYR A 81 4.37 12.16 -21.74
CA TYR A 81 5.82 12.09 -21.95
C TYR A 81 6.59 12.24 -20.64
N ASN A 82 6.18 13.14 -19.74
CA ASN A 82 6.84 13.30 -18.44
C ASN A 82 6.66 12.08 -17.53
N GLN A 83 5.50 11.41 -17.60
CA GLN A 83 5.20 10.21 -16.81
C GLN A 83 5.63 8.90 -17.49
N ARG A 84 6.30 8.98 -18.63
CA ARG A 84 6.54 7.80 -19.47
C ARG A 84 7.34 6.69 -18.80
N HIS A 85 8.26 7.07 -17.92
CA HIS A 85 9.08 6.14 -17.18
C HIS A 85 8.21 5.24 -16.28
N PHE A 86 7.25 5.84 -15.59
CA PHE A 86 6.31 5.15 -14.71
C PHE A 86 5.26 4.36 -15.51
N LEU A 87 4.74 4.93 -16.59
CA LEU A 87 3.60 4.37 -17.34
C LEU A 87 4.00 3.28 -18.35
N TRP A 88 5.19 3.34 -18.95
CA TRP A 88 5.59 2.42 -20.03
C TRP A 88 7.00 1.82 -19.90
N GLU A 89 7.98 2.52 -19.34
CA GLU A 89 9.39 2.06 -19.37
C GLU A 89 9.74 1.14 -18.18
N SER A 90 9.12 1.35 -17.02
CA SER A 90 9.41 0.60 -15.79
C SER A 90 8.68 -0.74 -15.72
N THR A 91 9.33 -1.75 -15.13
CA THR A 91 8.64 -3.01 -14.81
C THR A 91 7.65 -2.80 -13.66
N PRO A 92 6.61 -3.65 -13.53
CA PRO A 92 5.68 -3.58 -12.40
C PRO A 92 6.38 -3.62 -11.04
N GLU A 93 7.44 -4.41 -10.89
CA GLU A 93 8.21 -4.48 -9.64
C GLU A 93 8.94 -3.16 -9.36
N ALA A 94 9.53 -2.53 -10.37
CA ALA A 94 10.20 -1.24 -10.23
C ALA A 94 9.21 -0.15 -9.80
N VAL A 95 8.04 -0.08 -10.45
CA VAL A 95 6.96 0.84 -10.09
C VAL A 95 6.47 0.62 -8.65
N VAL A 96 6.26 -0.63 -8.25
CA VAL A 96 5.84 -0.98 -6.89
C VAL A 96 6.90 -0.60 -5.87
N ARG A 97 8.19 -0.82 -6.16
CA ARG A 97 9.29 -0.39 -5.28
C ARG A 97 9.32 1.12 -5.15
N GLU A 98 9.32 1.85 -6.25
CA GLU A 98 9.36 3.31 -6.25
C GLU A 98 8.18 3.90 -5.45
N THR A 99 6.99 3.34 -5.64
CA THR A 99 5.76 3.85 -5.02
C THR A 99 5.64 3.48 -3.54
N TYR A 100 5.99 2.25 -3.17
CA TYR A 100 5.66 1.68 -1.87
C TYR A 100 6.86 1.38 -0.99
N TRP A 101 8.08 1.73 -1.40
CA TRP A 101 9.28 1.57 -0.61
C TRP A 101 9.08 2.06 0.84
N PRO A 102 9.50 1.30 1.87
CA PRO A 102 10.15 -0.02 1.86
C PRO A 102 9.21 -1.23 2.01
N ASN A 103 7.89 -1.10 1.77
CA ASN A 103 6.92 -2.16 2.01
C ASN A 103 7.18 -3.39 1.10
N PRO A 104 7.04 -4.63 1.63
CA PRO A 104 7.58 -5.82 0.99
C PRO A 104 6.63 -6.44 -0.05
N PHE A 105 6.04 -5.64 -0.93
CA PHE A 105 5.04 -6.13 -1.89
C PHE A 105 5.66 -7.07 -2.94
N VAL A 106 6.83 -6.69 -3.48
CA VAL A 106 7.55 -7.52 -4.47
C VAL A 106 8.04 -8.82 -3.82
N GLU A 107 8.57 -8.73 -2.61
CA GLU A 107 9.11 -9.86 -1.85
C GLU A 107 8.02 -10.83 -1.40
N SER A 108 6.80 -10.33 -1.18
CA SER A 108 5.66 -11.15 -0.76
C SER A 108 5.35 -12.27 -1.76
N LEU A 109 5.64 -12.08 -3.04
CA LEU A 109 5.47 -13.12 -4.07
C LEU A 109 6.40 -14.31 -3.81
N ALA A 110 7.69 -14.05 -3.60
CA ALA A 110 8.69 -15.09 -3.32
C ALA A 110 8.44 -15.77 -1.97
N VAL A 111 8.12 -14.99 -0.93
CA VAL A 111 7.80 -15.53 0.40
C VAL A 111 6.54 -16.40 0.34
N GLY A 112 5.48 -15.91 -0.33
CA GLY A 112 4.24 -16.66 -0.53
C GLY A 112 4.48 -17.98 -1.27
N ASN A 113 5.25 -17.95 -2.37
CA ASN A 113 5.59 -19.16 -3.11
C ASN A 113 6.43 -20.15 -2.29
N TYR A 114 7.41 -19.67 -1.52
CA TYR A 114 8.17 -20.50 -0.59
C TYR A 114 7.24 -21.21 0.41
N LEU A 115 6.34 -20.45 1.06
CA LEU A 115 5.39 -21.02 2.02
C LEU A 115 4.44 -22.03 1.36
N ARG A 116 3.90 -21.71 0.18
CA ARG A 116 2.99 -22.58 -0.58
C ARG A 116 3.62 -23.93 -0.91
N THR A 117 4.90 -23.93 -1.29
CA THR A 117 5.63 -25.15 -1.73
C THR A 117 6.13 -26.00 -0.57
N HIS A 118 6.25 -25.44 0.64
CA HIS A 118 6.81 -26.13 1.80
C HIS A 118 5.78 -26.49 2.88
N ALA A 119 4.62 -25.84 2.88
CA ALA A 119 3.55 -26.07 3.84
C ALA A 119 2.58 -27.18 3.39
N LYS A 120 1.91 -27.80 4.37
CA LYS A 120 0.81 -28.74 4.14
C LYS A 120 -0.52 -27.99 4.07
N LYS A 121 -1.53 -28.61 3.45
CA LYS A 121 -2.87 -28.03 3.22
C LYS A 121 -3.56 -27.45 4.48
N ASN A 122 -3.29 -28.02 5.66
CA ASN A 122 -3.91 -27.61 6.92
C ASN A 122 -2.97 -26.81 7.84
N ASP A 123 -1.76 -26.49 7.37
CA ASP A 123 -0.86 -25.64 8.11
C ASP A 123 -1.44 -24.23 8.23
N ARG A 124 -1.17 -23.59 9.38
CA ARG A 124 -1.53 -22.19 9.61
C ARG A 124 -0.29 -21.30 9.56
N LEU A 125 -0.51 -20.07 9.13
CA LEU A 125 0.49 -19.01 9.05
C LEU A 125 0.14 -17.90 10.04
N MET A 126 1.13 -17.38 10.75
CA MET A 126 1.00 -16.08 11.44
C MET A 126 1.99 -15.09 10.84
N VAL A 127 1.49 -13.94 10.39
CA VAL A 127 2.30 -12.83 9.91
C VAL A 127 2.35 -11.78 11.03
N PHE A 128 3.51 -11.60 11.62
CA PHE A 128 3.81 -10.49 12.53
C PHE A 128 4.27 -9.30 11.70
N GLY A 129 3.26 -8.61 11.16
CA GLY A 129 3.36 -7.52 10.21
C GLY A 129 1.97 -7.27 9.59
N SER A 130 1.89 -6.35 8.64
CA SER A 130 0.64 -5.93 7.99
C SER A 130 0.61 -6.36 6.52
N GLU A 131 1.10 -7.57 6.25
CA GLU A 131 1.24 -8.17 4.92
C GLU A 131 0.20 -9.30 4.70
N PRO A 132 -1.12 -9.00 4.68
CA PRO A 132 -2.14 -10.03 4.50
C PRO A 132 -2.06 -10.71 3.13
N GLN A 133 -1.42 -10.07 2.13
CA GLN A 133 -1.18 -10.68 0.82
C GLN A 133 -0.40 -12.00 0.92
N LEU A 134 0.37 -12.24 1.99
CA LEU A 134 1.04 -13.51 2.21
C LEU A 134 0.08 -14.66 2.43
N TYR A 135 -1.10 -14.43 3.02
CA TYR A 135 -2.14 -15.47 3.13
C TYR A 135 -2.68 -15.86 1.76
N PHE A 136 -2.87 -14.87 0.88
CA PHE A 136 -3.31 -15.09 -0.50
C PHE A 136 -2.24 -15.82 -1.33
N TYR A 137 -1.00 -15.34 -1.33
CA TYR A 137 0.08 -15.95 -2.10
C TYR A 137 0.54 -17.29 -1.55
N SER A 138 0.44 -17.55 -0.24
CA SER A 138 0.75 -18.88 0.30
C SER A 138 -0.41 -19.87 0.19
N GLY A 139 -1.65 -19.38 0.18
CA GLY A 139 -2.85 -20.22 0.31
C GLY A 139 -3.09 -20.72 1.74
N LEU A 140 -2.30 -20.27 2.73
CA LEU A 140 -2.42 -20.69 4.12
C LEU A 140 -3.44 -19.84 4.87
N LYS A 141 -4.18 -20.50 5.77
CA LYS A 141 -5.11 -19.81 6.68
C LYS A 141 -4.33 -19.09 7.78
N SER A 142 -4.81 -17.90 8.16
CA SER A 142 -4.25 -17.17 9.30
C SER A 142 -4.44 -17.93 10.61
N ALA A 143 -3.45 -17.81 11.50
CA ALA A 143 -3.50 -18.31 12.86
C ALA A 143 -4.43 -17.50 13.76
N SER A 144 -4.68 -16.24 13.39
CA SER A 144 -5.40 -15.24 14.19
C SER A 144 -6.32 -14.40 13.30
N GLY A 145 -7.38 -13.84 13.87
CA GLY A 145 -8.24 -12.87 13.19
C GLY A 145 -7.53 -11.54 12.87
N TYR A 146 -6.42 -11.25 13.55
CA TYR A 146 -5.62 -10.04 13.37
C TYR A 146 -4.60 -10.19 12.26
N ILE A 147 -5.01 -9.86 11.03
CA ILE A 147 -4.15 -9.87 9.83
C ILE A 147 -3.42 -8.54 9.59
N TYR A 148 -3.65 -7.54 10.45
CA TYR A 148 -3.00 -6.23 10.45
C TYR A 148 -2.53 -5.87 11.86
N MET A 149 -1.32 -5.32 11.98
CA MET A 149 -0.77 -4.91 13.27
C MET A 149 -1.15 -3.48 13.67
N TYR A 150 -1.61 -2.64 12.73
CA TYR A 150 -1.90 -1.22 13.00
C TYR A 150 -2.86 -0.99 14.18
N PRO A 151 -4.03 -1.67 14.26
CA PRO A 151 -4.98 -1.42 15.35
C PRO A 151 -4.43 -1.79 16.74
N LEU A 152 -3.47 -2.71 16.80
CA LEU A 152 -2.80 -3.14 18.02
C LEU A 152 -1.81 -2.08 18.52
N MET A 153 -1.32 -1.21 17.63
CA MET A 153 -0.34 -0.17 17.91
C MET A 153 -0.99 1.19 18.19
N GLU A 154 -2.24 1.39 17.80
CA GLU A 154 -2.96 2.64 18.02
C GLU A 154 -3.13 2.95 19.52
N ASN A 155 -3.14 4.24 19.84
CA ASN A 155 -3.41 4.69 21.21
C ASN A 155 -4.93 4.68 21.45
N GLN A 156 -5.47 3.50 21.71
CA GLN A 156 -6.90 3.29 21.91
C GLN A 156 -7.17 2.27 23.05
N PRO A 157 -8.32 2.35 23.74
CA PRO A 157 -8.57 1.61 24.98
C PRO A 157 -8.50 0.07 24.86
N PHE A 158 -8.81 -0.46 23.68
CA PHE A 158 -8.83 -1.89 23.37
C PHE A 158 -7.48 -2.44 22.90
N ALA A 159 -6.45 -1.61 22.69
CA ALA A 159 -5.19 -2.06 22.06
C ALA A 159 -4.53 -3.20 22.84
N ARG A 160 -4.55 -3.11 24.17
CA ARG A 160 -4.04 -4.17 25.05
C ARG A 160 -4.89 -5.45 24.99
N THR A 161 -6.21 -5.31 24.92
CA THR A 161 -7.14 -6.45 24.80
C THR A 161 -6.92 -7.17 23.48
N MET A 162 -6.84 -6.43 22.36
CA MET A 162 -6.54 -6.97 21.04
C MET A 162 -5.18 -7.68 21.00
N GLN A 163 -4.15 -7.12 21.64
CA GLN A 163 -2.84 -7.80 21.75
C GLN A 163 -2.94 -9.12 22.54
N ARG A 164 -3.74 -9.17 23.61
CA ARG A 164 -3.97 -10.42 24.37
C ARG A 164 -4.73 -11.46 23.56
N GLU A 165 -5.74 -11.03 22.81
CA GLU A 165 -6.55 -11.88 21.94
C GLU A 165 -5.68 -12.49 20.84
N LEU A 166 -4.88 -11.67 20.15
CA LEU A 166 -3.89 -12.15 19.18
C LEU A 166 -2.95 -13.20 19.79
N ILE A 167 -2.36 -12.90 20.96
CA ILE A 167 -1.46 -13.83 21.65
C ILE A 167 -2.16 -15.17 21.91
N LYS A 168 -3.36 -15.12 22.50
CA LYS A 168 -4.15 -16.32 22.83
C LYS A 168 -4.47 -17.13 21.57
N GLU A 169 -4.91 -16.49 20.50
CA GLU A 169 -5.23 -17.15 19.23
C GLU A 169 -4.01 -17.82 18.62
N VAL A 170 -2.87 -17.13 18.59
CA VAL A 170 -1.61 -17.68 18.05
C VAL A 170 -1.13 -18.87 18.88
N GLU A 171 -1.19 -18.78 20.21
CA GLU A 171 -0.80 -19.88 21.11
C GLU A 171 -1.69 -21.11 20.99
N LEU A 172 -3.01 -20.91 20.80
CA LEU A 172 -3.96 -22.00 20.56
C LEU A 172 -3.77 -22.63 19.18
N ALA A 173 -3.59 -21.80 18.15
CA ALA A 173 -3.48 -22.24 16.77
C ALA A 173 -2.15 -22.94 16.46
N LYS A 174 -1.09 -22.67 17.24
CA LYS A 174 0.26 -23.23 17.08
C LYS A 174 0.70 -23.25 15.61
N PRO A 175 0.69 -22.10 14.90
CA PRO A 175 0.90 -22.08 13.46
C PRO A 175 2.21 -22.75 13.07
N GLN A 176 2.19 -23.46 11.94
CA GLN A 176 3.36 -24.18 11.47
C GLN A 176 4.43 -23.22 10.96
N TYR A 177 4.02 -22.06 10.42
CA TYR A 177 4.89 -21.02 9.93
C TYR A 177 4.61 -19.68 10.60
N LEU A 178 5.69 -18.95 10.88
CA LEU A 178 5.65 -17.54 11.26
C LEU A 178 6.39 -16.74 10.18
N VAL A 179 5.88 -15.55 9.89
CA VAL A 179 6.60 -14.53 9.13
C VAL A 179 6.73 -13.29 10.00
N MET A 180 7.95 -12.87 10.27
CA MET A 180 8.23 -11.63 11.00
C MET A 180 8.67 -10.57 9.99
N VAL A 181 7.99 -9.43 9.96
CA VAL A 181 8.32 -8.34 9.05
C VAL A 181 8.90 -7.18 9.86
N ASN A 182 10.19 -6.91 9.66
CA ASN A 182 10.91 -5.82 10.31
C ASN A 182 10.92 -4.59 9.39
N ILE A 183 9.75 -3.99 9.23
CA ILE A 183 9.55 -2.73 8.53
C ILE A 183 8.64 -1.88 9.41
N SER A 184 9.04 -0.65 9.72
CA SER A 184 8.29 0.24 10.62
C SER A 184 6.86 0.49 10.13
N TYR A 185 6.68 0.62 8.81
CA TYR A 185 5.38 0.80 8.17
C TYR A 185 4.47 -0.41 8.27
N SER A 186 4.99 -1.62 8.49
CA SER A 186 4.20 -2.85 8.70
C SER A 186 3.57 -2.92 10.10
N TRP A 187 4.03 -2.08 11.02
CA TRP A 187 3.54 -2.04 12.40
C TRP A 187 2.88 -0.71 12.73
N LEU A 188 3.44 0.41 12.25
CA LEU A 188 3.10 1.77 12.69
C LEU A 188 3.15 1.93 14.21
N ARG A 189 4.11 1.24 14.85
CA ARG A 189 4.34 1.31 16.29
C ARG A 189 4.66 2.76 16.69
N ARG A 190 3.98 3.23 17.73
CA ARG A 190 4.19 4.53 18.37
C ARG A 190 4.87 4.34 19.71
N ARG A 191 5.43 5.42 20.26
CA ARG A 191 5.99 5.42 21.63
C ARG A 191 4.93 5.08 22.69
N THR A 192 3.68 5.45 22.44
CA THR A 192 2.53 5.21 23.32
C THR A 192 1.87 3.86 23.09
N SER A 193 2.31 3.05 22.11
CA SER A 193 1.72 1.74 21.84
C SER A 193 1.95 0.80 23.03
N ASN A 194 0.94 -0.02 23.35
CA ASN A 194 1.09 -1.02 24.40
C ASN A 194 2.21 -2.02 24.03
N PRO A 195 3.14 -2.36 24.95
CA PRO A 195 4.31 -3.17 24.63
C PRO A 195 4.07 -4.69 24.73
N LEU A 196 2.86 -5.13 25.14
CA LEU A 196 2.60 -6.52 25.53
C LEU A 196 3.07 -7.56 24.50
N ILE A 197 2.72 -7.38 23.22
CA ILE A 197 3.13 -8.30 22.16
C ILE A 197 4.65 -8.37 21.99
N PHE A 198 5.35 -7.24 22.12
CA PHE A 198 6.81 -7.18 21.99
C PHE A 198 7.53 -7.82 23.17
N ASN A 199 6.92 -7.78 24.37
CA ASN A 199 7.46 -8.48 25.54
C ASN A 199 7.27 -10.00 25.42
N TRP A 200 6.18 -10.45 24.79
CA TRP A 200 5.85 -11.87 24.61
C TRP A 200 6.62 -12.54 23.46
N LEU A 201 6.75 -11.84 22.32
CA LEU A 201 7.33 -12.35 21.08
C LEU A 201 8.67 -13.09 21.26
N PRO A 202 9.70 -12.52 21.92
CA PRO A 202 11.01 -13.17 22.06
C PRO A 202 10.95 -14.56 22.70
N GLY A 203 10.03 -14.76 23.66
CA GLY A 203 9.82 -16.06 24.28
C GLY A 203 9.12 -17.04 23.34
N TYR A 204 8.09 -16.57 22.62
CA TYR A 204 7.33 -17.40 21.69
C TYR A 204 8.16 -17.87 20.49
N LEU A 205 8.99 -17.00 19.92
CA LEU A 205 9.82 -17.30 18.74
C LEU A 205 10.85 -18.42 18.99
N LYS A 206 11.25 -18.68 20.25
CA LYS A 206 12.17 -19.79 20.60
C LYS A 206 11.65 -21.16 20.19
N LYS A 207 10.32 -21.32 20.05
CA LYS A 207 9.65 -22.55 19.59
C LYS A 207 9.80 -22.79 18.09
N TYR A 208 10.37 -21.84 17.35
CA TYR A 208 10.50 -21.86 15.91
C TYR A 208 11.97 -21.84 15.50
N LYS A 209 12.26 -22.38 14.31
CA LYS A 209 13.56 -22.31 13.66
C LYS A 209 13.43 -21.46 12.39
N ARG A 210 14.43 -20.62 12.13
CA ARG A 210 14.49 -19.86 10.89
C ARG A 210 14.66 -20.79 9.70
N VAL A 211 13.90 -20.53 8.65
CA VAL A 211 13.94 -21.31 7.40
C VAL A 211 14.14 -20.44 6.15
N GLY A 212 13.95 -19.12 6.30
CA GLY A 212 14.21 -18.15 5.26
C GLY A 212 14.46 -16.76 5.82
N MET A 213 15.19 -15.95 5.06
CA MET A 213 15.45 -14.54 5.33
C MET A 213 15.43 -13.77 4.01
N VAL A 214 14.67 -12.68 3.98
CA VAL A 214 14.63 -11.74 2.85
C VAL A 214 15.12 -10.39 3.34
N GLU A 215 16.21 -9.90 2.73
CA GLU A 215 16.73 -8.56 2.97
C GLU A 215 16.29 -7.64 1.85
N ILE A 216 15.79 -6.45 2.21
CA ILE A 216 15.14 -5.54 1.28
C ILE A 216 16.00 -4.29 1.13
N TYR A 217 16.37 -3.96 -0.11
CA TYR A 217 17.12 -2.76 -0.49
C TYR A 217 16.31 -1.98 -1.53
N GLN A 218 16.64 -0.70 -1.71
CA GLN A 218 15.82 0.22 -2.51
C GLN A 218 15.53 -0.31 -3.92
N ASN A 219 16.55 -0.89 -4.57
CA ASN A 219 16.46 -1.36 -5.96
C ASN A 219 16.50 -2.89 -6.10
N GLN A 220 16.68 -3.63 -5.00
CA GLN A 220 16.86 -5.09 -5.06
C GLN A 220 16.55 -5.76 -3.73
N SER A 221 16.42 -7.08 -3.74
CA SER A 221 16.26 -7.87 -2.52
C SER A 221 17.14 -9.10 -2.57
N ARG A 222 17.65 -9.49 -1.40
CA ARG A 222 18.40 -10.73 -1.24
C ARG A 222 17.49 -11.75 -0.56
N TYR A 223 17.30 -12.88 -1.21
CA TYR A 223 16.54 -14.00 -0.68
C TYR A 223 17.50 -15.10 -0.26
N SER A 224 17.34 -15.62 0.95
CA SER A 224 18.08 -16.78 1.43
C SER A 224 17.11 -17.77 2.08
N TRP A 225 17.21 -19.03 1.67
CA TRP A 225 16.37 -20.13 2.16
C TRP A 225 17.28 -21.22 2.72
N LEU A 226 16.75 -22.15 3.51
CA LEU A 226 17.53 -23.32 3.90
C LEU A 226 18.07 -24.08 2.67
N PRO A 227 19.31 -24.60 2.73
CA PRO A 227 20.20 -24.65 3.89
C PRO A 227 21.10 -23.40 4.09
N THR A 228 21.04 -22.41 3.21
CA THR A 228 21.99 -21.28 3.13
C THR A 228 21.44 -19.96 3.68
N VAL A 229 20.65 -20.00 4.76
CA VAL A 229 20.06 -18.80 5.38
C VAL A 229 21.16 -17.90 5.96
N VAL A 230 21.15 -16.63 5.58
CA VAL A 230 22.10 -15.62 6.09
C VAL A 230 21.52 -14.92 7.32
N TRP A 231 22.29 -14.85 8.41
CA TRP A 231 21.95 -14.13 9.63
C TRP A 231 23.21 -13.63 10.35
N PRO A 232 23.24 -12.41 10.92
CA PRO A 232 22.17 -11.39 10.93
C PRO A 232 21.95 -10.72 9.56
N PRO A 233 20.79 -10.08 9.32
CA PRO A 233 20.56 -9.31 8.09
C PRO A 233 21.46 -8.07 8.08
N SER A 234 21.89 -7.67 6.89
CA SER A 234 22.63 -6.42 6.67
C SER A 234 21.68 -5.25 6.43
N SER A 235 20.54 -5.49 5.78
CA SER A 235 19.51 -4.46 5.63
C SER A 235 18.73 -4.23 6.93
N PRO A 236 18.35 -2.98 7.28
CA PRO A 236 17.39 -2.72 8.35
C PRO A 236 15.97 -3.15 8.00
N TYR A 237 15.66 -3.37 6.71
CA TYR A 237 14.36 -3.84 6.24
C TYR A 237 14.46 -5.31 5.85
N TRP A 238 13.74 -6.17 6.55
CA TRP A 238 13.82 -7.60 6.31
C TRP A 238 12.55 -8.35 6.69
N ILE A 239 12.43 -9.55 6.12
CA ILE A 239 11.40 -10.53 6.43
C ILE A 239 12.10 -11.80 6.89
N GLU A 240 11.73 -12.29 8.06
CA GLU A 240 12.18 -13.59 8.56
C GLU A 240 11.05 -14.60 8.45
N ILE A 241 11.34 -15.76 7.85
CA ILE A 241 10.42 -16.88 7.75
C ILE A 241 10.88 -17.95 8.72
N MET A 242 9.99 -18.40 9.60
CA MET A 242 10.28 -19.42 10.60
C MET A 242 9.30 -20.57 10.52
N ARG A 243 9.78 -21.78 10.82
CA ARG A 243 8.97 -23.01 10.92
C ARG A 243 8.98 -23.52 12.34
N ARG A 244 7.84 -24.02 12.83
CA ARG A 244 7.73 -24.61 14.17
C ARG A 244 8.73 -25.76 14.31
N LYS A 245 9.45 -25.81 15.43
CA LYS A 245 10.29 -26.97 15.76
C LYS A 245 9.36 -28.16 16.02
N SER A 246 9.71 -29.34 15.54
CA SER A 246 9.02 -30.57 15.94
C SER A 246 9.12 -30.69 17.46
N ASP A 247 7.99 -30.97 18.12
CA ASP A 247 8.00 -31.35 19.53
C ASP A 247 8.89 -32.61 19.61
N ARG A 248 10.04 -32.50 20.28
CA ARG A 248 10.89 -33.65 20.62
C ARG A 248 10.32 -34.30 21.86
#